data_AF-A0AAW0AVI1-F1
#
_entry.id   AF-A0AAW0AVI1-F1
#
_cell.length_a   1.000
_cell.length_b   1.000
_cell.length_c   1.000
_cell.angle_alpha   90.00
_cell.angle_beta   90.00
_cell.angle_gamma   90.00
#
_symmetry.space_group_name_H-M   'P 1'
#
loop_
_entity.id
_entity.type
_entity.pdbx_description
1 polymer ?
#
loop_
_entity_poly.entity_id
_entity_poly.type
_entity_poly.pdbx_seq_one_letter_code
_entity_poly.pdbx_strand_id
1 'polypeptide(L)'
;MSPCQAQIIRSHMFSDAPQLHSVRLSVCFEPDVIALPWANLSHLEPTLLSPQECATILSEAKNLSCFRAVIVDCDDLLPAIPSLPKLQSLTVIGNAEDSPREDLLDALTLPMLRQLNLHGIW
;
A
#
# COMPACT_ATOMS: atom_id res chain seq x y z
N MET A 1 11.72 17.32 17.29
CA MET A 1 11.49 16.74 15.95
C MET A 1 10.51 17.65 15.24
N SER A 2 10.93 18.34 14.18
CA SER A 2 10.04 19.23 13.44
C SER A 2 8.97 18.38 12.74
N PRO A 3 7.68 18.77 12.80
CA PRO A 3 6.67 18.09 12.01
C PRO A 3 7.06 18.27 10.55
N CYS A 4 7.22 17.16 9.82
CA CYS A 4 7.37 17.20 8.37
C CYS A 4 6.26 18.11 7.85
N GLN A 5 6.63 19.21 7.20
CA GLN A 5 5.67 20.00 6.42
C GLN A 5 5.10 19.02 5.40
N ALA A 6 3.91 18.48 5.68
CA ALA A 6 3.11 17.81 4.67
C ALA A 6 2.97 18.86 3.56
N GLN A 7 3.78 18.71 2.51
CA GLN A 7 3.51 19.42 1.27
C GLN A 7 2.12 18.96 0.91
N ILE A 8 1.15 19.87 1.08
CA ILE A 8 -0.23 19.65 0.70
C ILE A 8 -0.17 19.43 -0.81
N ILE A 9 -0.01 18.17 -1.22
CA ILE A 9 -0.17 17.75 -2.59
C ILE A 9 -1.62 18.05 -2.86
N ARG A 10 -1.83 19.16 -3.56
CA ARG A 10 -3.15 19.71 -3.82
C ARG A 10 -3.99 18.61 -4.47
N SER A 11 -5.05 18.20 -3.78
CA SER A 11 -5.95 17.09 -4.10
C SER A 11 -6.48 17.09 -5.55
N HIS A 12 -6.47 18.23 -6.23
CA HIS A 12 -6.88 18.37 -7.63
C HIS A 12 -5.84 17.95 -8.66
N MET A 13 -4.57 17.73 -8.30
CA MET A 13 -3.54 17.35 -9.28
C MET A 13 -3.80 15.98 -9.92
N PHE A 14 -4.51 15.08 -9.22
CA PHE A 14 -4.78 13.73 -9.71
C PHE A 14 -6.17 13.58 -10.34
N SER A 15 -7.13 14.48 -10.04
CA SER A 15 -8.43 14.50 -10.73
C SER A 15 -8.28 14.79 -12.23
N ASP A 16 -7.23 15.51 -12.61
CA ASP A 16 -6.93 15.83 -14.01
C ASP A 16 -6.15 14.71 -14.74
N ALA A 17 -5.83 13.60 -14.05
CA ALA A 17 -5.07 12.47 -14.58
C ALA A 17 -5.89 11.16 -14.53
N PRO A 18 -7.01 11.04 -15.26
CA PRO A 18 -7.87 9.85 -15.21
C PRO A 18 -7.20 8.57 -15.73
N GLN A 19 -6.14 8.72 -16.53
CA GLN A 19 -5.33 7.61 -17.08
C GLN A 19 -4.26 7.10 -16.09
N LEU A 20 -4.16 7.69 -14.90
CA LEU A 20 -3.16 7.30 -13.91
C LEU A 20 -3.46 5.90 -13.40
N HIS A 21 -2.54 4.98 -13.64
CA HIS A 21 -2.64 3.58 -13.25
C HIS A 21 -1.49 3.12 -12.35
N SER A 22 -0.43 3.91 -12.24
CA SER A 22 0.77 3.59 -11.47
C SER A 22 1.23 4.81 -10.68
N VAL A 23 1.40 4.63 -9.37
CA VAL A 23 1.75 5.70 -8.45
C VAL A 23 2.82 5.21 -7.48
N ARG A 24 3.92 5.96 -7.40
CA ARG A 24 4.97 5.79 -6.37
C ARG A 24 5.00 7.06 -5.52
N LEU A 25 4.82 6.90 -4.22
CA LEU A 25 4.77 8.00 -3.26
C LEU A 25 5.90 7.84 -2.27
N SER A 26 6.90 8.72 -2.38
CA SER A 26 8.10 8.73 -1.53
C SER A 26 8.04 9.74 -0.39
N VAL A 27 6.86 10.33 -0.15
CA VAL A 27 6.58 11.29 0.92
C VAL A 27 5.44 10.78 1.78
N CYS A 28 5.45 11.09 3.08
CA CYS A 28 4.28 10.87 3.94
C CYS A 28 3.10 11.69 3.39
N PHE A 29 1.93 11.07 3.34
CA PHE A 29 0.69 11.76 3.04
C PHE A 29 -0.46 11.10 3.78
N GLU A 30 -1.44 11.89 4.19
CA GLU A 30 -2.69 11.38 4.72
C GLU A 30 -3.56 10.96 3.52
N PRO A 31 -4.03 9.70 3.45
CA PRO A 31 -4.89 9.23 2.36
C PRO A 31 -6.13 10.10 2.16
N ASP A 32 -6.70 10.62 3.26
CA ASP A 32 -7.88 11.49 3.26
C ASP A 32 -7.63 12.87 2.61
N VAL A 33 -6.35 13.28 2.53
CA VAL A 33 -5.95 14.56 1.95
C VAL A 33 -5.66 14.44 0.44
N ILE A 34 -5.27 13.24 -0.03
CA ILE A 34 -4.95 13.01 -1.43
C ILE A 34 -6.07 12.22 -2.12
N ALA A 35 -6.85 12.92 -2.95
CA ALA A 35 -7.82 12.29 -3.84
C ALA A 35 -7.11 11.65 -5.05
N LEU A 36 -6.63 10.42 -4.91
CA LEU A 36 -6.15 9.61 -6.03
C LEU A 36 -7.32 8.86 -6.70
N PRO A 37 -7.22 8.56 -8.01
CA PRO A 37 -8.19 7.70 -8.67
C PRO A 37 -7.94 6.24 -8.29
N TRP A 38 -8.16 5.88 -7.02
CA TRP A 38 -7.83 4.56 -6.45
C TRP A 38 -8.40 3.39 -7.25
N ALA A 39 -9.61 3.55 -7.78
CA ALA A 39 -10.25 2.57 -8.63
C ALA A 39 -9.50 2.32 -9.95
N ASN A 40 -8.69 3.26 -10.45
CA ASN A 40 -7.92 3.10 -11.69
C ASN A 40 -6.50 2.60 -11.44
N LEU A 41 -6.02 2.67 -10.20
CA LEU A 41 -4.67 2.25 -9.87
C LEU A 41 -4.53 0.73 -9.95
N SER A 42 -3.52 0.30 -10.70
CA SER A 42 -3.06 -1.08 -10.79
C SER A 42 -1.72 -1.28 -10.07
N HIS A 43 -0.93 -0.21 -9.91
CA HIS A 43 0.37 -0.26 -9.25
C HIS A 43 0.46 0.85 -8.21
N LEU A 44 0.79 0.49 -6.98
CA LEU A 44 0.97 1.44 -5.88
C LEU A 44 2.20 1.09 -5.05
N GLU A 45 3.05 2.09 -4.84
CA GLU A 45 4.22 1.96 -3.98
C GLU A 45 4.29 3.13 -2.97
N PRO A 46 3.70 2.97 -1.77
CA PRO A 46 3.86 3.94 -0.71
C PRO A 46 5.12 3.63 0.12
N THR A 47 5.91 4.65 0.42
CA THR A 47 7.20 4.46 1.11
C THR A 47 7.16 4.87 2.58
N LEU A 48 6.18 5.67 3.01
CA LEU A 48 6.12 6.27 4.34
C LEU A 48 4.67 6.38 4.85
N LEU A 49 3.90 5.30 4.69
CA LEU A 49 2.54 5.22 5.21
C LEU A 49 2.50 4.32 6.43
N SER A 50 1.66 4.69 7.38
CA SER A 50 1.29 3.83 8.49
C SER A 50 0.51 2.60 7.98
N PRO A 51 0.44 1.54 8.79
CA PRO A 51 -0.29 0.32 8.45
C PRO A 51 -1.78 0.60 8.19
N GLN A 52 -2.38 1.43 9.05
CA GLN A 52 -3.76 1.86 8.94
C GLN A 52 -4.02 2.64 7.65
N GLU A 53 -3.14 3.57 7.28
CA GLU A 53 -3.26 4.31 6.02
C GLU A 53 -3.16 3.39 4.80
N CYS A 54 -2.22 2.43 4.84
CA CYS A 54 -2.14 1.40 3.80
C CYS A 54 -3.43 0.57 3.73
N ALA A 55 -3.99 0.14 4.87
CA ALA A 55 -5.23 -0.62 4.92
C ALA A 55 -6.41 0.16 4.32
N THR A 56 -6.54 1.45 4.66
CA THR A 56 -7.54 2.34 4.06
C THR A 56 -7.38 2.39 2.55
N ILE A 57 -6.18 2.60 2.03
CA ILE A 57 -5.93 2.63 0.59
C ILE A 57 -6.26 1.29 -0.08
N LEU A 58 -5.86 0.16 0.51
CA LEU A 58 -6.19 -1.17 -0.02
C LEU A 58 -7.71 -1.45 0.00
N SER A 59 -8.43 -0.79 0.91
CA SER A 59 -9.89 -0.85 0.95
C SER A 59 -10.52 -0.16 -0.27
N GLU A 60 -9.88 0.88 -0.82
CA GLU A 60 -10.40 1.66 -1.95
C GLU A 60 -9.84 1.21 -3.31
N ALA A 61 -8.57 0.79 -3.35
CA ALA A 61 -7.85 0.46 -4.57
C ALA A 61 -8.05 -1.00 -5.02
N LYS A 62 -9.29 -1.40 -5.28
CA LYS A 62 -9.67 -2.80 -5.58
C LYS A 62 -9.08 -3.37 -6.88
N ASN A 63 -8.56 -2.52 -7.76
CA ASN A 63 -7.96 -2.92 -9.02
C ASN A 63 -6.44 -3.07 -8.97
N LEU A 64 -5.82 -2.96 -7.79
CA LEU A 64 -4.39 -3.17 -7.63
C LEU A 64 -3.96 -4.57 -8.07
N SER A 65 -3.00 -4.61 -8.98
CA SER A 65 -2.24 -5.79 -9.37
C SER A 65 -0.86 -5.85 -8.73
N CYS A 66 -0.31 -4.71 -8.33
CA CYS A 66 0.99 -4.61 -7.67
C CYS A 66 0.90 -3.64 -6.48
N PHE A 67 1.30 -4.13 -5.31
CA PHE A 67 1.42 -3.32 -4.10
C PHE A 67 2.77 -3.56 -3.45
N ARG A 68 3.54 -2.48 -3.26
CA ARG A 68 4.84 -2.53 -2.59
C ARG A 68 4.90 -1.47 -1.50
N ALA A 69 4.86 -1.89 -0.25
CA ALA A 69 4.91 -0.98 0.87
C ALA A 69 6.06 -1.31 1.83
N VAL A 70 6.65 -0.25 2.39
CA VAL A 70 7.54 -0.34 3.54
C VAL A 70 6.66 -0.10 4.76
N ILE A 71 6.49 -1.11 5.59
CA ILE A 71 5.51 -1.10 6.67
C ILE A 71 6.19 -1.61 7.93
N VAL A 72 6.20 -0.76 8.96
CA VAL A 72 6.86 -1.05 10.25
C VAL A 72 6.01 -2.00 11.11
N ASP A 73 4.71 -2.15 10.83
CA ASP A 73 3.82 -3.07 11.53
C ASP A 73 2.68 -3.54 10.60
N CYS A 74 2.46 -4.83 10.39
CA CYS A 74 1.50 -5.30 9.38
C CYS A 74 0.10 -5.61 9.92
N ASP A 75 -0.14 -5.47 11.23
CA ASP A 75 -1.39 -5.93 11.87
C ASP A 75 -2.66 -5.37 11.22
N ASP A 76 -2.68 -4.06 10.95
CA ASP A 76 -3.85 -3.42 10.34
C ASP A 76 -3.95 -3.68 8.82
N LEU A 77 -2.84 -4.03 8.17
CA LEU A 77 -2.79 -4.28 6.73
C LEU A 77 -3.36 -5.64 6.35
N LEU A 78 -3.07 -6.65 7.17
CA LEU A 78 -3.36 -8.05 6.89
C LEU A 78 -4.84 -8.31 6.54
N PRO A 79 -5.84 -7.76 7.26
CA PRO A 79 -7.25 -7.97 6.91
C PRO A 79 -7.64 -7.37 5.56
N ALA A 80 -6.91 -6.37 5.06
CA ALA A 80 -7.22 -5.70 3.81
C ALA A 80 -6.68 -6.45 2.58
N ILE A 81 -5.60 -7.23 2.72
CA ILE A 81 -4.93 -7.92 1.60
C ILE A 81 -5.86 -8.92 0.87
N PRO A 82 -6.63 -9.80 1.55
CA PRO A 82 -7.56 -10.72 0.90
C PRO A 82 -8.62 -10.03 0.03
N SER A 83 -8.88 -8.73 0.26
CA SER A 83 -9.87 -7.95 -0.47
C SER A 83 -9.39 -7.44 -1.84
N LEU A 84 -8.20 -7.83 -2.28
CA LEU A 84 -7.56 -7.41 -3.54
C LEU A 84 -7.56 -8.57 -4.57
N PRO A 85 -8.69 -8.83 -5.27
CA PRO A 85 -8.85 -10.03 -6.10
C PRO A 85 -7.93 -10.08 -7.32
N LYS A 86 -7.32 -8.95 -7.69
CA LYS A 86 -6.44 -8.81 -8.86
C LYS A 86 -4.96 -8.73 -8.49
N LEU A 87 -4.62 -8.80 -7.20
CA LEU A 87 -3.24 -8.64 -6.75
C LEU A 87 -2.39 -9.79 -7.28
N GLN A 88 -1.34 -9.44 -8.03
CA GLN A 88 -0.37 -10.37 -8.62
C GLN A 88 0.99 -10.28 -7.94
N SER A 89 1.34 -9.11 -7.43
CA SER A 89 2.61 -8.88 -6.73
C SER A 89 2.37 -8.14 -5.43
N LEU A 90 2.82 -8.73 -4.33
CA LEU A 90 2.81 -8.15 -3.00
C LEU A 90 4.25 -8.07 -2.50
N THR A 91 4.70 -6.88 -2.14
CA THR A 91 5.98 -6.68 -1.47
C THR A 91 5.76 -5.95 -0.16
N VAL A 92 6.18 -6.58 0.93
CA VAL A 92 6.13 -6.02 2.28
C VAL A 92 7.55 -5.97 2.82
N ILE A 93 7.96 -4.80 3.27
CA ILE A 93 9.29 -4.56 3.84
C ILE A 93 9.07 -4.17 5.29
N GLY A 94 9.30 -5.11 6.21
CA GLY A 94 9.25 -4.92 7.65
C GLY A 94 10.59 -4.54 8.25
N ASN A 95 10.58 -4.24 9.54
CA ASN A 95 11.79 -3.89 10.26
C ASN A 95 12.44 -5.15 10.84
N ALA A 96 13.77 -5.23 10.81
CA ALA A 96 14.51 -6.45 11.18
C ALA A 96 14.37 -6.88 12.66
N GLU A 97 13.67 -6.09 13.48
CA GLU A 97 13.37 -6.38 14.88
C GLU A 97 12.02 -7.09 15.06
N ASP A 98 11.21 -7.20 14.00
CA ASP A 98 9.90 -7.83 14.04
C ASP A 98 10.00 -9.35 13.92
N SER A 99 9.29 -10.04 14.80
CA SER A 99 9.11 -11.50 14.74
C SER A 99 8.49 -11.94 13.41
N PRO A 100 8.83 -13.15 12.92
CA PRO A 100 8.33 -13.67 11.67
C PRO A 100 6.79 -13.73 11.68
N ARG A 101 6.16 -13.18 10.64
CA ARG A 101 4.70 -13.02 10.55
C ARG A 101 4.10 -14.07 9.63
N GLU A 102 3.71 -15.21 10.22
CA GLU A 102 3.05 -16.30 9.50
C GLU A 102 1.73 -15.86 8.85
N ASP A 103 1.04 -14.88 9.44
CA ASP A 103 -0.22 -14.33 8.92
C ASP A 103 -0.07 -13.69 7.52
N LEU A 104 1.14 -13.25 7.14
CA LEU A 104 1.40 -12.76 5.77
C LEU A 104 1.27 -13.88 4.72
N LEU A 105 1.34 -15.15 5.13
CA LEU A 105 1.09 -16.29 4.26
C LEU A 105 -0.38 -16.41 3.88
N ASP A 106 -1.32 -15.78 4.60
CA ASP A 106 -2.72 -15.71 4.18
C ASP A 106 -2.87 -14.99 2.84
N ALA A 107 -1.92 -14.13 2.46
CA ALA A 107 -1.88 -13.55 1.13
C ALA A 107 -1.76 -14.61 0.02
N LEU A 108 -1.20 -15.80 0.30
CA LEU A 108 -1.12 -16.92 -0.66
C LEU A 108 -2.50 -17.48 -1.03
N THR A 109 -3.54 -17.17 -0.27
CA THR A 109 -4.93 -17.53 -0.62
C THR A 109 -5.46 -16.70 -1.80
N LEU A 110 -4.80 -15.61 -2.16
CA LEU A 110 -5.19 -14.78 -3.30
C LEU A 110 -4.96 -15.54 -4.62
N PRO A 111 -6.00 -15.79 -5.42
CA PRO A 111 -5.91 -16.67 -6.58
C PRO A 111 -5.01 -16.13 -7.70
N MET A 112 -4.80 -14.82 -7.73
CA MET A 112 -4.00 -14.14 -8.75
C MET A 112 -2.57 -13.85 -8.30
N LEU A 113 -2.21 -14.11 -7.04
CA LEU A 113 -0.90 -13.77 -6.51
C LEU A 113 0.19 -14.66 -7.14
N ARG A 114 1.18 -14.03 -7.75
CA ARG A 114 2.32 -14.69 -8.42
C ARG A 114 3.64 -14.42 -7.73
N GLN A 115 3.73 -13.30 -7.02
CA GLN A 115 4.93 -12.83 -6.36
C GLN A 115 4.60 -12.35 -4.96
N LEU A 116 5.29 -12.91 -3.97
CA LEU A 116 5.27 -12.48 -2.59
C LEU A 116 6.72 -12.22 -2.17
N ASN A 117 7.05 -10.97 -1.88
CA ASN A 117 8.38 -10.57 -1.43
C ASN A 117 8.28 -10.03 0.00
N LEU A 118 8.89 -10.72 0.94
CA LEU A 118 8.94 -10.33 2.35
C LEU A 118 10.40 -10.01 2.73
N HIS A 119 10.67 -8.76 3.10
CA HIS A 119 12.01 -8.31 3.47
C HIS A 119 12.05 -7.84 4.92
N GLY A 120 13.05 -8.29 5.69
CA GLY A 120 13.24 -7.86 7.07
C GLY A 120 12.18 -8.35 8.06
N ILE A 121 11.41 -9.39 7.71
CA ILE A 121 10.33 -9.97 8.53
C ILE A 121 10.72 -11.42 8.87
N TRP A 122 11.73 -11.63 9.73
CA TRP A 122 12.28 -12.97 10.02
C TRP A 122 12.76 -13.10 11.47
#